data_AF-A0A524MXK9-F1
#
_entry.id   AF-A0A524MXK9-F1
#
_cell.length_a   1.000
_cell.length_b   1.000
_cell.length_c   1.000
_cell.angle_alpha   90.00
_cell.angle_beta   90.00
_cell.angle_gamma   90.00
#
_symmetry.space_group_name_H-M   'P 1'
#
loop_
_entity.id
_entity.type
_entity.pdbx_description
1 polymer ?
#
loop_
_entity_poly.entity_id
_entity_poly.type
_entity_poly.pdbx_seq_one_letter_code
_entity_poly.pdbx_strand_id
1 'polypeptide(L)'
;MEEVMASIHAWTEEWKVEQTGKPLTELVRIGLATRAETLALLAELSDEDLQSVIPGAPWADGTVGGIMAANADHGRMHFAWATDDPVGAQRP
;
A
#
# COMPACT_ATOMS: atom_id res chain seq x y z
N MET A 1 10.97 -15.49 3.70
CA MET A 1 9.58 -15.26 3.24
C MET A 1 8.64 -15.14 4.42
N GLU A 2 8.54 -16.15 5.29
CA GLU A 2 7.67 -16.14 6.48
C GLU A 2 7.96 -14.95 7.41
N GLU A 3 9.23 -14.69 7.72
CA GLU A 3 9.63 -13.54 8.56
C GLU A 3 9.27 -12.19 7.92
N VAL A 4 9.49 -12.04 6.61
CA VAL A 4 9.16 -10.80 5.87
C VAL A 4 7.64 -10.56 5.87
N MET A 5 6.83 -11.60 5.66
CA MET A 5 5.38 -11.51 5.73
C MET A 5 4.90 -11.21 7.16
N ALA A 6 5.52 -11.81 8.17
CA ALA A 6 5.22 -11.52 9.57
C ALA A 6 5.49 -10.05 9.90
N SER A 7 6.61 -9.48 9.43
CA SER A 7 6.92 -8.06 9.59
C SER A 7 5.90 -7.15 8.89
N ILE A 8 5.47 -7.50 7.67
CA ILE A 8 4.47 -6.71 6.94
C ILE A 8 3.10 -6.76 7.62
N HIS A 9 2.70 -7.93 8.11
CA HIS A 9 1.46 -8.05 8.89
C HIS A 9 1.54 -7.24 10.17
N ALA A 10 2.65 -7.30 10.91
CA ALA A 10 2.86 -6.49 12.11
C ALA A 10 2.74 -4.99 11.80
N TRP A 11 3.42 -4.51 10.76
CA TRP A 11 3.36 -3.10 10.36
C TRP A 11 1.95 -2.67 9.94
N THR A 12 1.23 -3.53 9.21
CA THR A 12 -0.16 -3.28 8.81
C THR A 12 -1.08 -3.16 10.03
N GLU A 13 -0.90 -4.04 11.02
CA GLU A 13 -1.67 -4.02 12.26
C GLU A 13 -1.34 -2.81 13.14
N GLU A 14 -0.06 -2.45 13.26
CA GLU A 14 0.39 -1.25 13.95
C GLU A 14 -0.21 0.01 13.33
N TRP A 15 -0.15 0.14 12.00
CA TRP A 15 -0.76 1.25 11.28
C TRP A 15 -2.27 1.32 11.55
N LYS A 16 -2.98 0.19 11.46
CA LYS A 16 -4.41 0.13 11.78
C LYS A 16 -4.69 0.62 13.20
N VAL A 17 -3.94 0.14 14.19
CA VAL A 17 -4.11 0.53 15.60
C VAL A 17 -3.87 2.03 15.77
N GLU A 18 -2.81 2.57 15.17
CA GLU A 18 -2.48 4.00 15.25
C GLU A 18 -3.58 4.89 14.66
N GLN A 19 -4.19 4.46 13.55
CA GLN A 19 -5.18 5.27 12.84
C GLN A 19 -6.63 5.04 13.31
N THR A 20 -6.90 3.97 14.06
CA THR A 20 -8.26 3.61 14.49
C THR A 20 -8.90 4.67 15.38
N GLY A 21 -10.16 5.03 15.09
CA GLY A 21 -10.94 5.99 15.88
C GLY A 21 -10.73 7.46 15.51
N LYS A 22 -9.80 7.78 14.60
CA LYS A 22 -9.65 9.13 14.04
C LYS A 22 -10.86 9.53 13.18
N PRO A 23 -11.26 10.82 13.15
CA PRO A 23 -12.31 11.30 12.25
C PRO A 23 -11.95 11.08 10.77
N LEU A 24 -12.97 10.89 9.92
CA LEU A 24 -12.77 10.68 8.48
C LEU A 24 -11.92 11.79 7.83
N THR A 25 -12.14 13.05 8.21
CA THR A 25 -11.38 14.20 7.67
C THR A 25 -9.89 14.12 8.02
N GLU A 26 -9.55 13.57 9.18
CA GLU A 26 -8.16 13.33 9.57
C GLU A 26 -7.56 12.15 8.80
N LEU A 27 -8.29 11.05 8.64
CA LEU A 27 -7.85 9.91 7.84
C LEU A 27 -7.58 10.31 6.37
N VAL A 28 -8.45 11.13 5.78
CA VAL A 28 -8.25 11.69 4.44
C VAL A 28 -6.98 12.53 4.38
N ARG A 29 -6.74 13.39 5.36
CA ARG A 29 -5.52 14.21 5.44
C ARG A 29 -4.26 13.35 5.56
N ILE A 30 -4.28 12.31 6.37
CA ILE A 30 -3.16 11.37 6.52
C ILE A 30 -2.88 10.67 5.19
N GLY A 31 -3.91 10.12 4.54
CA GLY A 31 -3.74 9.46 3.25
C GLY A 31 -3.18 10.38 2.16
N LEU A 32 -3.61 11.65 2.13
CA LEU A 32 -3.06 12.65 1.22
C LEU A 32 -1.58 12.95 1.49
N ALA A 33 -1.19 13.08 2.77
CA ALA A 33 0.19 13.34 3.16
C ALA A 33 1.11 12.16 2.77
N THR A 34 0.75 10.93 3.12
CA THR A 34 1.51 9.73 2.75
C THR A 34 1.64 9.55 1.23
N ARG A 35 0.59 9.90 0.47
CA ARG A 35 0.67 9.89 -1.00
C ARG A 35 1.63 10.93 -1.54
N ALA A 36 1.65 12.13 -0.95
CA ALA A 36 2.59 13.18 -1.34
C ALA A 36 4.05 12.75 -1.05
N GLU A 37 4.31 12.14 0.10
CA GLU A 37 5.63 11.60 0.46
C GLU A 37 6.08 10.50 -0.52
N THR A 38 5.16 9.60 -0.90
CA THR A 38 5.45 8.55 -1.89
C THR A 38 5.81 9.14 -3.25
N LEU A 39 5.10 10.19 -3.70
CA LEU A 39 5.40 10.88 -4.95
C LEU A 39 6.73 11.63 -4.89
N ALA A 40 7.06 12.23 -3.75
CA ALA A 40 8.35 12.88 -3.53
C ALA A 40 9.49 11.86 -3.62
N LEU A 41 9.36 10.71 -2.94
CA LEU A 41 10.33 9.62 -3.02
C LEU A 41 10.52 9.14 -4.46
N LEU A 42 9.44 8.90 -5.21
CA LEU A 42 9.52 8.49 -6.61
C LEU A 42 10.25 9.50 -7.51
N ALA A 43 10.18 10.80 -7.17
CA ALA A 43 10.90 11.83 -7.90
C ALA A 43 12.41 11.87 -7.57
N GLU A 44 12.81 11.29 -6.44
CA GLU A 44 14.21 11.22 -5.98
C GLU A 44 14.92 9.95 -6.46
N LEU A 45 14.18 8.86 -6.69
CA LEU A 45 14.75 7.57 -7.11
C LEU A 45 15.24 7.60 -8.56
N SER A 46 16.39 6.96 -8.80
CA SER A 46 16.90 6.73 -10.14
C SER A 46 16.23 5.55 -10.83
N ASP A 47 16.39 5.45 -12.16
CA ASP A 47 15.96 4.26 -12.91
C ASP A 47 16.61 2.97 -12.36
N GLU A 48 17.87 3.04 -11.90
CA GLU A 48 18.58 1.91 -11.31
C GLU A 48 17.93 1.48 -9.98
N ASP A 49 17.56 2.44 -9.12
CA ASP A 49 16.86 2.15 -7.87
C ASP A 49 15.51 1.49 -8.13
N LEU A 50 14.76 2.00 -9.11
CA LEU A 50 13.45 1.46 -9.49
C LEU A 50 13.56 0.05 -10.09
N GLN A 51 14.65 -0.24 -10.81
CA GLN A 51 14.93 -1.57 -11.38
C GLN A 51 15.51 -2.56 -10.36
N SER A 52 15.95 -2.08 -9.19
CA SER A 52 16.53 -2.95 -8.17
C SER A 52 15.50 -3.97 -7.66
N VAL A 53 15.94 -5.22 -7.47
CA VAL A 53 15.08 -6.33 -7.03
C VAL A 53 15.26 -6.56 -5.55
N ILE A 54 14.15 -6.71 -4.83
CA ILE A 54 14.16 -7.11 -3.42
C ILE A 54 14.24 -8.64 -3.35
N PRO A 55 15.34 -9.22 -2.82
CA PRO A 55 15.50 -10.67 -2.79
C PRO A 55 14.36 -11.37 -2.05
N GLY A 56 13.67 -12.26 -2.76
CA GLY A 56 12.56 -13.02 -2.20
C GLY A 56 11.27 -12.24 -1.99
N ALA A 57 11.12 -11.04 -2.56
CA ALA A 57 9.83 -10.35 -2.60
C ALA A 57 8.84 -11.13 -3.49
N PRO A 58 7.66 -11.53 -2.96
CA PRO A 58 6.64 -12.23 -3.74
C PRO A 58 5.68 -11.28 -4.49
N TRP A 59 5.90 -9.96 -4.43
CA TRP A 59 4.97 -8.96 -4.95
C TRP A 59 5.42 -8.41 -6.29
N ALA A 60 4.43 -8.15 -7.16
CA ALA A 60 4.64 -7.67 -8.52
C ALA A 60 5.71 -8.51 -9.26
N ASP A 61 6.70 -7.87 -9.86
CA ASP A 61 7.86 -8.50 -10.49
C ASP A 61 9.10 -8.52 -9.58
N GLY A 62 8.95 -8.16 -8.29
CA GLY A 62 10.01 -8.11 -7.29
C GLY A 62 10.88 -6.85 -7.36
N THR A 63 10.68 -5.96 -8.33
CA THR A 63 11.39 -4.68 -8.41
C THR A 63 10.79 -3.64 -7.47
N VAL A 64 11.60 -2.70 -6.99
CA VAL A 64 11.12 -1.56 -6.20
C VAL A 64 10.05 -0.78 -6.97
N GLY A 65 10.30 -0.49 -8.25
CA GLY A 65 9.36 0.22 -9.12
C GLY A 65 8.05 -0.53 -9.34
N GLY A 66 8.11 -1.85 -9.60
CA GLY A 66 6.93 -2.69 -9.77
C GLY A 66 6.07 -2.77 -8.51
N ILE A 67 6.70 -2.87 -7.33
CA ILE A 67 6.00 -2.86 -6.05
C ILE A 67 5.32 -1.51 -5.79
N MET A 68 6.01 -0.39 -6.06
CA MET A 68 5.42 0.95 -5.92
C MET A 68 4.27 1.18 -6.90
N ALA A 69 4.37 0.68 -8.13
CA ALA A 69 3.29 0.74 -9.11
C ALA A 69 2.05 -0.05 -8.65
N ALA A 70 2.23 -1.27 -8.13
CA ALA A 70 1.15 -2.07 -7.57
C ALA A 70 0.48 -1.38 -6.36
N ASN A 71 1.27 -0.77 -5.48
CA ASN A 71 0.74 0.03 -4.36
C ASN A 71 -0.16 1.17 -4.85
N ALA A 72 0.24 1.89 -5.89
CA ALA A 72 -0.55 2.98 -6.45
C ALA A 72 -1.87 2.49 -7.09
N ASP A 73 -1.84 1.36 -7.80
CA ASP A 73 -3.01 0.81 -8.47
C ASP A 73 -4.05 0.21 -7.51
N HIS A 74 -3.62 -0.33 -6.36
CA HIS A 74 -4.53 -0.81 -5.31
C HIS A 74 -5.55 0.26 -4.85
N GLY A 75 -5.23 1.55 -4.93
CA GLY A 75 -6.19 2.62 -4.65
C GLY A 75 -7.43 2.57 -5.56
N ARG A 76 -7.25 2.23 -6.85
CA ARG A 76 -8.37 2.05 -7.80
C ARG A 76 -9.15 0.78 -7.49
N MET A 77 -8.46 -0.31 -7.15
CA MET A 77 -9.08 -1.55 -6.71
C MET A 77 -9.97 -1.32 -5.48
N HIS A 78 -9.49 -0.63 -4.45
CA HIS A 78 -10.29 -0.31 -3.26
C HIS A 78 -11.48 0.59 -3.58
N PHE A 79 -11.32 1.56 -4.48
CA PHE A 79 -12.44 2.38 -4.93
C PHE A 79 -13.51 1.55 -5.65
N ALA A 80 -13.10 0.67 -6.58
CA ALA A 80 -14.01 -0.25 -7.24
C ALA A 80 -14.73 -1.16 -6.24
N TRP A 81 -14.04 -1.67 -5.20
CA TRP A 81 -14.72 -2.44 -4.15
C TRP A 81 -15.76 -1.64 -3.39
N ALA A 82 -15.52 -0.35 -3.15
CA ALA A 82 -16.48 0.52 -2.49
C ALA A 82 -17.71 0.86 -3.36
N THR A 83 -17.57 0.81 -4.69
CA THR A 83 -18.67 1.13 -5.63
C THR A 83 -19.41 -0.09 -6.14
N ASP A 84 -18.74 -1.24 -6.26
CA ASP A 84 -19.24 -2.42 -6.99
C ASP A 84 -19.64 -3.59 -6.06
N ASP A 85 -19.53 -3.40 -4.73
CA ASP A 85 -19.87 -4.37 -3.66
C ASP A 85 -19.43 -5.85 -3.86
N PRO A 86 -18.16 -6.16 -4.15
CA PRO A 86 -17.69 -7.54 -4.23
C PRO A 86 -17.51 -8.22 -2.86
N VAL A 87 -17.59 -7.48 -1.75
CA VAL A 87 -17.35 -7.97 -0.37
C VAL A 87 -18.65 -8.15 0.41
N GLY A 88 -19.71 -7.39 0.12
CA GLY A 88 -21.03 -7.55 0.74
C GLY A 88 -21.79 -8.80 0.32
N ALA A 89 -21.46 -9.37 -0.84
CA ALA A 89 -22.06 -10.60 -1.38
C ALA A 89 -21.63 -11.90 -0.66
N GLN A 90 -20.66 -11.85 0.27
CA GLN A 90 -20.13 -13.02 0.99
C GLN A 90 -20.52 -13.08 2.49
N ARG A 91 -21.54 -12.35 2.93
CA ARG A 91 -22.12 -12.60 4.27
C ARG A 91 -23.03 -13.83 4.22
N PRO A 92 -22.88 -14.82 5.12
CA PRO A 92 -23.86 -15.91 5.27
C PRO A 92 -25.22 -15.39 5.72
#